data_AF-A0A645J6W5-F1
#
_entry.id   AF-A0A645J6W5-F1
#
_cell.length_a   1.000
_cell.length_b   1.000
_cell.length_c   1.000
_cell.angle_alpha   90.00
_cell.angle_beta   90.00
_cell.angle_gamma   90.00
#
_symmetry.space_group_name_H-M   'P 1'
#
loop_
_entity.id
_entity.type
_entity.pdbx_description
1 polymer ?
#
loop_
_entity_poly.entity_id
_entity_poly.type
_entity_poly.pdbx_seq_one_letter_code
_entity_poly.pdbx_strand_id
1 'polypeptide(L)'
;MLHDSAETLAAYLTKQNRYTTLAAEMALQAGKRASFARIAFSPIVRFIKFYVIRQGFRDGLPGLIHITIGCTNSFLKYAKMLERQKSDAALR
;
A
#
# COMPACT_ATOMS: atom_id res chain seq x y z
N MET A 1 -13.95 19.58 -23.41
CA MET A 1 -14.23 18.26 -22.79
C MET A 1 -14.24 18.46 -21.29
N LEU A 2 -15.43 18.45 -20.68
CA LEU A 2 -15.64 18.68 -19.26
C LEU A 2 -15.07 17.50 -18.48
N HIS A 3 -14.03 17.76 -17.69
CA HIS A 3 -13.36 16.78 -16.84
C HIS A 3 -14.18 16.62 -15.55
N ASP A 4 -15.32 15.92 -15.63
CA ASP A 4 -16.14 15.51 -14.48
C ASP A 4 -15.47 14.35 -13.71
N SER A 5 -14.20 14.54 -13.33
CA SER A 5 -13.47 13.61 -12.48
C SER A 5 -13.18 14.26 -11.12
N ALA A 6 -14.24 14.72 -10.46
CA ALA A 6 -14.24 14.61 -9.01
C ALA A 6 -14.37 13.10 -8.69
N GLU A 7 -13.26 12.35 -8.83
CA GLU A 7 -13.17 10.97 -8.37
C GLU A 7 -13.58 11.02 -6.89
N THR A 8 -14.78 10.56 -6.56
CA THR A 8 -15.25 10.61 -5.17
C THR A 8 -14.24 9.85 -4.32
N LEU A 9 -14.08 10.28 -3.06
CA LEU A 9 -13.17 9.59 -2.14
C LEU A 9 -13.46 8.07 -2.10
N ALA A 10 -14.74 7.69 -2.20
CA ALA A 10 -15.18 6.30 -2.28
C ALA A 10 -14.69 5.58 -3.56
N ALA A 11 -14.75 6.22 -4.73
CA ALA A 11 -14.25 5.65 -5.98
C ALA A 11 -12.72 5.46 -5.91
N TYR A 12 -12.01 6.45 -5.39
CA TYR A 12 -10.56 6.38 -5.17
C TYR A 12 -10.18 5.23 -4.23
N LEU A 13 -10.86 5.10 -3.08
CA LEU A 13 -10.63 4.02 -2.12
C LEU A 13 -10.94 2.64 -2.73
N THR A 14 -12.00 2.51 -3.52
CA THR A 14 -12.36 1.27 -4.22
C THR A 14 -11.25 0.84 -5.18
N LYS A 15 -10.73 1.80 -5.96
CA LYS A 15 -9.63 1.60 -6.88
C LYS A 15 -8.35 1.19 -6.13
N GLN A 16 -8.00 1.90 -5.06
CA GLN A 16 -6.86 1.57 -4.20
C GLN A 16 -6.99 0.16 -3.61
N ASN A 17 -8.19 -0.23 -3.17
CA ASN A 17 -8.48 -1.56 -2.65
C ASN A 17 -8.21 -2.64 -3.71
N ARG A 18 -8.68 -2.44 -4.95
CA ARG A 18 -8.42 -3.37 -6.06
C ARG A 18 -6.93 -3.49 -6.38
N TYR A 19 -6.21 -2.37 -6.46
CA TYR A 19 -4.76 -2.39 -6.76
C TYR A 19 -3.94 -3.08 -5.68
N THR A 20 -4.26 -2.85 -4.40
CA THR A 20 -3.55 -3.52 -3.28
C THR A 20 -3.81 -5.02 -3.26
N THR A 21 -5.01 -5.46 -3.61
CA THR A 21 -5.34 -6.89 -3.76
C THR A 21 -4.50 -7.53 -4.88
N LEU A 22 -4.50 -6.94 -6.08
CA LEU A 22 -3.70 -7.45 -7.20
C LEU A 22 -2.20 -7.48 -6.86
N ALA A 23 -1.69 -6.43 -6.23
CA ALA A 23 -0.29 -6.36 -5.83
C ALA A 23 0.09 -7.40 -4.77
N ALA A 24 -0.85 -7.76 -3.89
CA ALA A 24 -0.70 -8.83 -2.91
C ALA A 24 -0.65 -10.20 -3.60
N GLU A 25 -1.57 -10.47 -4.51
CA GLU A 25 -1.62 -11.70 -5.31
C GLU A 25 -0.34 -11.92 -6.11
N MET A 26 0.08 -10.92 -6.89
CA MET A 26 1.30 -11.00 -7.69
C MET A 26 2.54 -11.24 -6.80
N ALA A 27 2.59 -10.63 -5.61
CA ALA A 27 3.70 -10.85 -4.70
C ALA A 27 3.73 -12.28 -4.15
N LEU A 28 2.56 -12.85 -3.81
CA LEU A 28 2.44 -14.24 -3.38
C LEU A 28 2.80 -15.22 -4.50
N GLN A 29 2.31 -14.97 -5.73
CA GLN A 29 2.65 -15.76 -6.92
C GLN A 29 4.15 -15.73 -7.23
N ALA A 30 4.81 -14.60 -7.00
CA ALA A 30 6.26 -14.46 -7.10
C ALA A 30 7.03 -15.12 -5.92
N GLY A 31 6.38 -15.94 -5.09
CA GLY A 31 6.98 -16.64 -3.96
C GLY A 31 7.29 -15.76 -2.74
N LYS A 32 6.91 -14.47 -2.75
CA LYS A 32 7.13 -13.59 -1.59
C LYS A 32 6.14 -13.93 -0.51
N ARG A 33 6.62 -14.03 0.73
CA ARG A 33 5.75 -14.18 1.90
C ARG A 33 5.55 -12.89 2.68
N ALA A 34 4.34 -12.69 3.20
CA ALA A 34 4.11 -11.66 4.20
C ALA A 34 4.56 -12.18 5.56
N SER A 35 5.12 -11.29 6.37
CA SER A 35 5.41 -11.52 7.77
C SER A 35 4.92 -10.31 8.55
N PHE A 36 4.63 -10.51 9.83
CA PHE A 36 4.23 -9.41 10.71
C PHE A 36 5.27 -8.26 10.69
N ALA A 37 6.56 -8.61 10.70
CA ALA A 37 7.65 -7.65 10.53
C ALA A 37 7.54 -6.88 9.21
N ARG A 38 7.26 -7.53 8.07
CA ARG A 38 7.06 -6.81 6.78
C ARG A 38 5.89 -5.85 6.83
N ILE A 39 4.79 -6.22 7.48
CA ILE A 39 3.62 -5.36 7.61
C ILE A 39 3.98 -4.10 8.41
N ALA A 40 4.63 -4.26 9.56
CA ALA A 40 4.99 -3.15 10.44
C ALA A 40 6.12 -2.27 9.87
N PHE A 41 7.18 -2.87 9.32
CA PHE A 41 8.35 -2.13 8.84
C PHE A 41 8.22 -1.60 7.42
N SER A 42 7.38 -2.17 6.55
CA SER A 42 7.22 -1.67 5.17
C SER A 42 6.76 -0.22 5.05
N PRO A 43 5.78 0.30 5.84
CA PRO A 43 5.44 1.72 5.81
C PRO A 43 6.60 2.57 6.35
N ILE A 44 7.30 2.13 7.39
CA ILE A 44 8.43 2.87 7.99
C ILE A 44 9.59 3.00 7.00
N VAL A 45 9.98 1.90 6.35
CA VAL A 45 11.04 1.91 5.32
C VAL A 45 10.64 2.81 4.15
N ARG A 46 9.36 2.79 3.74
CA ARG A 46 8.87 3.68 2.69
C ARG A 46 8.91 5.14 3.14
N PHE A 47 8.47 5.44 4.35
CA PHE A 47 8.50 6.77 4.93
C PHE A 47 9.93 7.31 4.96
N ILE A 48 10.88 6.58 5.55
CA ILE A 48 12.29 6.99 5.61
C ILE A 48 12.84 7.21 4.19
N LYS A 49 12.57 6.29 3.26
CA LYS A 49 13.07 6.39 1.88
C LYS A 49 12.51 7.61 1.15
N PHE A 50 11.22 7.85 1.19
CA PHE A 50 10.59 8.90 0.38
C PHE A 50 10.58 10.26 1.09
N TYR A 51 10.41 10.28 2.40
CA TYR A 51 10.39 11.51 3.19
C TYR A 51 11.80 12.03 3.42
N VAL A 52 12.72 11.19 3.92
CA VAL A 52 14.07 11.61 4.32
C VAL A 52 15.04 11.55 3.14
N ILE A 53 15.19 10.39 2.48
CA ILE A 53 16.22 10.20 1.44
C ILE A 53 15.86 10.98 0.17
N ARG A 54 14.59 10.92 -0.28
CA ARG A 54 14.13 11.69 -1.46
C ARG A 54 13.73 13.12 -1.13
N GLN A 55 14.01 13.58 0.09
CA GLN A 55 13.75 14.94 0.54
C GLN A 55 12.28 15.38 0.36
N GLY A 56 11.32 14.46 0.49
CA GLY A 56 9.89 14.78 0.40
C GLY A 56 9.40 15.78 1.44
N PHE A 57 10.18 16.02 2.51
CA PHE A 57 9.95 17.12 3.45
C PHE A 57 10.04 18.52 2.79
N ARG A 58 10.73 18.66 1.64
CA ARG A 58 10.84 19.92 0.90
C ARG A 58 9.52 20.34 0.26
N ASP A 59 8.64 19.39 -0.01
CA ASP A 59 7.30 19.63 -0.55
C ASP A 59 6.29 19.99 0.55
N GLY A 60 6.70 20.03 1.82
CA GLY A 60 5.85 20.41 2.96
C GLY A 60 4.69 19.45 3.22
N LEU A 61 3.50 20.01 3.51
CA LEU A 61 2.29 19.26 3.84
C LEU A 61 1.80 18.35 2.70
N PRO A 62 1.77 18.78 1.41
CA PRO A 62 1.45 17.90 0.29
C PRO A 62 2.35 16.65 0.21
N GLY A 63 3.66 16.82 0.42
CA GLY A 63 4.61 15.70 0.43
C GLY A 63 4.33 14.69 1.55
N LEU A 64 4.02 15.18 2.76
CA LEU A 64 3.64 14.35 3.90
C LEU A 64 2.36 13.54 3.62
N ILE A 65 1.33 14.18 3.07
CA ILE A 65 0.06 13.53 2.72
C ILE A 65 0.31 12.42 1.69
N HIS A 66 1.07 12.72 0.63
CA HIS A 66 1.38 11.76 -0.43
C HIS A 66 2.13 10.53 0.11
N ILE A 67 3.14 10.75 0.96
CA ILE A 67 3.94 9.66 1.53
C ILE A 67 3.09 8.82 2.50
N THR A 68 2.23 9.45 3.29
CA THR A 68 1.30 8.75 4.20
C THR A 68 0.35 7.85 3.41
N ILE A 69 -0.25 8.33 2.33
CA ILE A 69 -1.10 7.52 1.43
C ILE A 69 -0.30 6.32 0.89
N GLY A 70 0.94 6.55 0.45
CA GLY A 70 1.82 5.48 -0.02
C GLY A 70 2.18 4.46 1.06
N CYS A 71 2.32 4.88 2.32
CA CYS A 71 2.57 4.01 3.46
C CYS A 71 1.36 3.14 3.77
N THR A 72 0.16 3.72 3.80
CA THR A 72 -1.11 2.98 3.96
C THR A 72 -1.28 1.95 2.84
N ASN A 73 -0.96 2.32 1.60
CA ASN A 73 -1.03 1.41 0.46
C ASN A 73 -0.07 0.20 0.61
N SER A 74 1.16 0.42 1.12
CA SER A 74 2.10 -0.66 1.45
C SER A 74 1.56 -1.58 2.54
N PHE A 75 1.04 -0.98 3.62
CA PHE A 75 0.48 -1.71 4.74
C PHE A 75 -0.67 -2.61 4.30
N LEU A 76 -1.65 -2.06 3.57
CA LEU A 76 -2.81 -2.80 3.06
C LEU A 76 -2.40 -3.97 2.15
N LYS A 77 -1.41 -3.76 1.28
CA LYS A 77 -0.86 -4.84 0.45
C LYS A 77 -0.36 -6.01 1.31
N TYR A 78 0.50 -5.76 2.29
CA TYR A 78 1.07 -6.85 3.10
C TYR A 78 0.06 -7.46 4.07
N ALA A 79 -0.91 -6.68 4.56
CA ALA A 79 -2.01 -7.19 5.38
C ALA A 79 -2.85 -8.22 4.59
N LYS A 80 -3.23 -7.89 3.34
CA LYS A 80 -3.95 -8.81 2.44
C LYS A 80 -3.14 -10.05 2.07
N MET A 81 -1.83 -9.89 1.87
CA MET A 81 -0.96 -11.04 1.66
C MET A 81 -0.99 -11.99 2.86
N LEU A 82 -0.94 -11.47 4.09
CA LEU A 82 -0.96 -12.29 5.31
C LEU A 82 -2.31 -12.97 5.50
N GLU A 83 -3.42 -12.25 5.31
CA GLU A 83 -4.77 -12.81 5.36
C GLU A 83 -4.89 -14.02 4.42
N ARG A 84 -4.50 -13.84 3.16
CA ARG A 84 -4.59 -14.89 2.15
C ARG A 84 -3.67 -16.06 2.41
N GLN A 85 -2.50 -15.82 3.00
CA GLN A 85 -1.61 -16.88 3.46
C GLN A 85 -2.21 -17.70 4.60
N LYS A 86 -2.92 -17.05 5.55
CA LYS A 86 -3.63 -17.76 6.62
C LYS A 86 -4.79 -18.58 6.07
N SER A 87 -5.57 -18.04 5.14
CA SER A 87 -6.66 -18.78 4.48
C SER A 87 -6.14 -20.00 3.70
N ASP A 88 -5.05 -19.83 2.93
CA ASP A 88 -4.43 -20.92 2.15
C ASP A 88 -3.72 -21.97 3.05
N ALA A 89 -3.32 -21.59 4.27
CA ALA A 89 -2.81 -22.53 5.26
C ALA A 89 -3.94 -23.30 5.99
N ALA A 90 -5.11 -22.68 6.18
CA ALA A 90 -6.27 -23.33 6.79
C ALA A 90 -7.00 -24.31 5.84
N LEU A 91 -6.77 -24.18 4.53
CA LEU A 91 -7.32 -25.05 3.49
C LEU A 91 -6.44 -26.27 3.16
N ARG A 92 -5.24 -26.36 3.75
CA ARG A 92 -4.31 -27.50 3.61
C ARG A 92 -4.35 -28.36 4.86
#